data_AF-A0A3M6U4S7-F1
#
_entry.id   AF-A0A3M6U4S7-F1
#
_cell.length_a   1.000
_cell.length_b   1.000
_cell.length_c   1.000
_cell.angle_alpha   90.00
_cell.angle_beta   90.00
_cell.angle_gamma   90.00
#
_symmetry.space_group_name_H-M   'P 1'
#
loop_
_entity.id
_entity.type
_entity.pdbx_description
1 polymer ?
#
loop_
_entity_poly.entity_id
_entity_poly.type
_entity_poly.pdbx_seq_one_letter_code
_entity_poly.pdbx_strand_id
1 'polypeptide(L)'
;MATTNLTEMSTHTQAFEESLCSPVWVGEFKQQSLSFSAVNILLSITATLGNSLILVALHKESSLHPPSKLLYRCLATTDLLVGLVIQPLFASYWMSLVNDHWSLCRYARDVGYMAGFTLCGVSLFTMAAISVDRLLAMLLGQRYKEIVTLRRTYIMLAIVWVVCLVAGLFTHLNYRIALWCSLIYTPSCLLISIASYSKIFRALNHHQAQIQGYVRQQPSQLNALSIVQYRKAVYNALWVQLALVVCYVPLFTVKIVIFFSSKRFSNLFLIYGMPIVLMFFNSTLNPFLYCWKISEVRRAVKQTIRQAICYVER
;
A
#
# COMPACT_ATOMS: atom_id res chain seq x y z
N MET A 1 -7.25 -36.43 -16.59
CA MET A 1 -6.45 -35.52 -15.75
C MET A 1 -5.39 -34.90 -16.66
N ALA A 2 -5.71 -33.78 -17.32
CA ALA A 2 -4.81 -33.18 -18.30
C ALA A 2 -3.83 -32.26 -17.58
N THR A 3 -2.58 -32.69 -17.46
CA THR A 3 -1.44 -31.85 -17.10
C THR A 3 -1.23 -30.85 -18.24
N THR A 4 -1.98 -29.74 -18.21
CA THR A 4 -1.63 -28.57 -19.02
C THR A 4 -0.30 -28.07 -18.47
N ASN A 5 0.74 -28.08 -19.30
CA ASN A 5 2.08 -27.74 -18.88
C ASN A 5 2.09 -26.30 -18.38
N LEU A 6 2.65 -26.08 -17.18
CA LEU A 6 2.88 -24.75 -16.60
C LEU A 6 3.64 -23.80 -17.57
N THR A 7 4.32 -24.37 -18.57
CA THR A 7 5.07 -23.69 -19.63
C THR A 7 4.20 -23.17 -20.79
N GLU A 8 3.03 -23.77 -21.04
CA GLU A 8 2.07 -23.31 -22.07
C GLU A 8 1.15 -22.22 -21.55
N MET A 9 0.61 -22.39 -20.34
CA MET A 9 -0.23 -21.37 -19.69
C MET A 9 0.53 -20.05 -19.45
N SER A 10 1.85 -20.17 -19.28
CA SER A 10 2.76 -19.04 -19.10
C SER A 10 3.01 -18.26 -20.37
N THR A 11 3.32 -18.95 -21.46
CA THR A 11 3.50 -18.36 -22.79
C THR A 11 2.22 -17.68 -23.29
N HIS A 12 1.04 -18.22 -22.98
CA HIS A 12 -0.23 -17.58 -23.35
C HIS A 12 -0.53 -16.27 -22.61
N THR A 13 -0.14 -16.15 -21.33
CA THR A 13 -0.34 -14.91 -20.56
C THR A 13 0.61 -13.82 -21.03
N GLN A 14 1.87 -14.18 -21.28
CA GLN A 14 2.89 -13.29 -21.82
C GLN A 14 2.55 -12.81 -23.25
N ALA A 15 2.06 -13.71 -24.11
CA ALA A 15 1.58 -13.37 -25.45
C ALA A 15 0.34 -12.47 -25.42
N PHE A 16 -0.55 -12.62 -24.41
CA PHE A 16 -1.69 -11.74 -24.23
C PHE A 16 -1.25 -10.33 -23.77
N GLU A 17 -0.36 -10.23 -22.78
CA GLU A 17 0.20 -8.95 -22.32
C GLU A 17 0.93 -8.20 -23.43
N GLU A 18 1.69 -8.89 -24.28
CA GLU A 18 2.30 -8.34 -25.48
C GLU A 18 1.26 -7.84 -26.49
N SER A 19 0.12 -8.54 -26.61
CA SER A 19 -0.97 -8.18 -27.52
C SER A 19 -1.88 -7.03 -27.04
N LEU A 20 -1.79 -6.58 -25.77
CA LEU A 20 -2.66 -5.52 -25.24
C LEU A 20 -2.47 -4.16 -25.93
N CYS A 21 -1.29 -3.88 -26.48
CA CYS A 21 -1.02 -2.70 -27.32
C CYS A 21 -1.07 -3.09 -28.81
N SER A 22 -2.22 -3.58 -29.27
CA SER A 22 -2.49 -4.01 -30.66
C SER A 22 -3.85 -3.48 -31.16
N PRO A 23 -4.01 -3.21 -32.47
CA PRO A 23 -5.25 -2.71 -33.06
C PRO A 23 -6.49 -3.59 -32.80
N VAL A 24 -6.29 -4.88 -32.48
CA VAL A 24 -7.36 -5.85 -32.18
C VAL A 24 -8.28 -5.38 -31.04
N TRP A 25 -7.76 -4.58 -30.10
CA TRP A 25 -8.47 -4.24 -28.85
C TRP A 25 -9.01 -2.81 -28.78
N VAL A 26 -8.74 -1.96 -29.78
CA VAL A 26 -9.07 -0.53 -29.76
C VAL A 26 -10.58 -0.27 -29.84
N GLY A 27 -11.28 -1.03 -30.70
CA GLY A 27 -12.71 -0.85 -30.94
C GLY A 27 -13.60 -1.33 -29.80
N GLU A 28 -13.26 -2.46 -29.18
CA GLU A 28 -14.11 -3.14 -28.18
C GLU A 28 -14.01 -2.50 -26.79
N PHE A 29 -12.88 -1.87 -26.44
CA PHE A 29 -12.60 -1.36 -25.09
C PHE A 29 -12.34 0.15 -24.99
N LYS A 30 -12.71 0.93 -26.01
CA LYS A 30 -12.47 2.38 -26.07
C LYS A 30 -13.06 3.13 -24.86
N GLN A 31 -14.33 2.87 -24.55
CA GLN A 31 -15.03 3.57 -23.46
C GLN A 31 -14.44 3.22 -22.09
N GLN A 32 -14.08 1.96 -21.88
CA GLN A 32 -13.46 1.47 -20.65
C GLN A 32 -12.06 2.08 -20.46
N SER A 33 -11.28 2.18 -21.54
CA SER A 33 -9.95 2.82 -21.53
C SER A 33 -10.04 4.31 -21.15
N LEU A 34 -10.97 5.05 -21.75
CA LEU A 34 -11.21 6.45 -21.40
C LEU A 34 -11.61 6.63 -19.93
N SER A 35 -12.50 5.75 -19.45
CA SER A 35 -12.95 5.74 -18.06
C SER A 35 -11.79 5.45 -17.10
N PHE A 36 -10.96 4.45 -17.39
CA PHE A 36 -9.79 4.14 -16.58
C PHE A 36 -8.75 5.25 -16.59
N SER A 37 -8.53 5.91 -17.72
CA SER A 37 -7.63 7.06 -17.79
C SER A 37 -8.14 8.21 -16.92
N ALA A 38 -9.41 8.59 -17.05
CA ALA A 38 -10.02 9.65 -16.25
C ALA A 38 -9.92 9.37 -14.75
N VAL A 39 -10.21 8.13 -14.32
CA VAL A 39 -10.08 7.73 -12.92
C VAL A 39 -8.62 7.83 -12.46
N ASN A 40 -7.64 7.36 -13.24
CA ASN A 40 -6.23 7.47 -12.86
C ASN A 40 -5.76 8.92 -12.74
N ILE A 41 -6.24 9.84 -13.59
CA ILE A 41 -5.93 11.27 -13.49
C ILE A 41 -6.48 11.86 -12.19
N LEU A 42 -7.75 11.56 -11.86
CA LEU A 42 -8.36 12.03 -10.61
C LEU A 42 -7.65 11.47 -9.37
N LEU A 43 -7.31 10.19 -9.40
CA LEU A 43 -6.57 9.56 -8.31
C LEU A 43 -5.14 10.12 -8.18
N SER A 44 -4.48 10.44 -9.30
CA SER A 44 -3.14 11.07 -9.34
C SER A 44 -3.12 12.40 -8.61
N ILE A 45 -4.09 13.27 -8.91
CA ILE A 45 -4.20 14.58 -8.27
C ILE A 45 -4.41 14.42 -6.76
N THR A 46 -5.37 13.58 -6.37
CA THR A 46 -5.72 13.38 -4.96
C THR A 46 -4.62 12.70 -4.15
N ALA A 47 -3.98 11.67 -4.70
CA ALA A 47 -2.85 10.98 -4.07
C ALA A 47 -1.64 11.92 -3.93
N THR A 48 -1.32 12.70 -4.96
CA THR A 48 -0.20 13.65 -4.92
C THR A 48 -0.42 14.74 -3.86
N LEU A 49 -1.57 15.42 -3.89
CA LEU A 49 -1.88 16.49 -2.94
C LEU A 49 -1.98 15.97 -1.51
N GLY A 50 -2.71 14.87 -1.31
CA GLY A 50 -2.92 14.27 0.00
C GLY A 50 -1.61 13.81 0.64
N ASN A 51 -0.79 13.06 -0.08
CA ASN A 51 0.45 12.54 0.49
C ASN A 51 1.55 13.61 0.64
N SER A 52 1.59 14.63 -0.22
CA SER A 52 2.45 15.80 -0.02
C SER A 52 2.11 16.53 1.28
N LEU A 53 0.82 16.75 1.54
CA LEU A 53 0.35 17.37 2.78
C LEU A 53 0.73 16.53 4.01
N ILE A 54 0.58 15.21 3.93
CA ILE A 54 1.00 14.29 5.01
C ILE A 54 2.50 14.37 5.24
N LEU A 55 3.33 14.39 4.20
CA LEU A 55 4.78 14.51 4.34
C LEU A 55 5.19 15.82 5.01
N VAL A 56 4.59 16.94 4.61
CA VAL A 56 4.84 18.26 5.24
C VAL A 56 4.40 18.25 6.71
N ALA A 57 3.22 17.70 7.00
CA ALA A 57 2.72 17.59 8.37
C ALA A 57 3.63 16.72 9.26
N LEU A 58 4.04 15.55 8.76
CA LEU A 58 4.99 14.66 9.44
C LEU A 58 6.38 15.27 9.55
N HIS A 59 6.77 16.20 8.66
CA HIS A 59 8.03 16.93 8.78
C HIS A 59 8.04 17.79 10.05
N LYS A 60 6.96 18.52 10.29
CA LYS A 60 6.78 19.43 11.43
C LYS A 60 6.47 18.73 12.75
N GLU A 61 5.89 17.53 12.71
CA GLU A 61 5.48 16.80 13.91
C GLU A 61 6.68 16.22 14.70
N SER A 62 6.77 16.58 15.98
CA SER A 62 7.83 16.15 16.91
C SER A 62 7.34 15.19 18.00
N SER A 63 6.03 15.08 18.22
CA SER A 63 5.47 14.20 19.26
C SER A 63 5.54 12.71 18.92
N LEU A 64 5.61 12.38 17.63
CA LEU A 64 5.71 10.99 17.17
C LEU A 64 7.12 10.43 17.37
N HIS A 65 7.19 9.19 17.87
CA HIS A 65 8.43 8.44 17.99
C HIS A 65 9.19 8.42 16.64
N PRO A 66 10.47 8.81 16.57
CA PRO A 66 11.15 9.04 15.30
C PRO A 66 11.17 7.83 14.35
N PRO A 67 11.39 6.59 14.81
CA PRO A 67 11.23 5.37 13.99
C PRO A 67 9.83 5.19 13.38
N SER A 68 8.77 5.29 14.18
CA SER A 68 7.40 5.15 13.66
C SER A 68 7.06 6.26 12.67
N LYS A 69 7.54 7.49 12.93
CA LYS A 69 7.41 8.63 12.01
C LYS A 69 8.10 8.35 10.67
N LEU A 70 9.26 7.71 10.68
CA LEU A 70 9.97 7.30 9.46
C LEU A 70 9.16 6.29 8.65
N LEU A 71 8.50 5.31 9.29
CA LEU A 71 7.62 4.36 8.60
C LEU A 71 6.43 5.06 7.91
N TYR A 72 5.76 5.99 8.60
CA TYR A 72 4.67 6.76 7.98
C TYR A 72 5.15 7.66 6.84
N ARG A 73 6.34 8.27 6.98
CA ARG A 73 6.94 9.04 5.88
C ARG A 73 7.27 8.16 4.68
N CYS A 74 7.78 6.95 4.90
CA CYS A 74 8.06 6.00 3.83
C CYS A 74 6.78 5.65 3.06
N LEU A 75 5.70 5.35 3.79
CA LEU A 75 4.41 5.03 3.18
C LEU A 75 3.81 6.23 2.41
N ALA A 76 3.85 7.43 2.99
CA ALA A 76 3.43 8.64 2.26
C ALA A 76 4.32 8.94 1.05
N THR A 77 5.61 8.57 1.08
CA THR A 77 6.53 8.75 -0.05
C THR A 77 6.19 7.79 -1.19
N THR A 78 5.93 6.50 -0.89
CA THR A 78 5.53 5.54 -1.92
C THR A 78 4.19 5.91 -2.54
N ASP A 79 3.22 6.35 -1.73
CA ASP A 79 1.92 6.80 -2.23
C ASP A 79 2.00 8.10 -3.05
N LEU A 80 2.89 9.03 -2.67
CA LEU A 80 3.17 10.22 -3.47
C LEU A 80 3.77 9.85 -4.84
N LEU A 81 4.71 8.91 -4.88
CA LEU A 81 5.29 8.43 -6.14
C LEU A 81 4.26 7.67 -7.01
N VAL A 82 3.30 6.96 -6.38
CA VAL A 82 2.15 6.39 -7.10
C VAL A 82 1.33 7.50 -7.76
N GLY A 83 1.06 8.60 -7.04
CA GLY A 83 0.35 9.77 -7.57
C GLY A 83 1.11 10.50 -8.68
N LEU A 84 2.41 10.72 -8.53
CA LEU A 84 3.23 11.52 -9.45
C LEU A 84 3.70 10.76 -10.70
N VAL A 85 3.93 9.45 -10.57
CA VAL A 85 4.58 8.67 -11.63
C VAL A 85 3.65 7.58 -12.14
N ILE A 86 3.15 6.72 -11.25
CA ILE A 86 2.46 5.50 -11.67
C ILE A 86 1.11 5.80 -12.31
N GLN A 87 0.26 6.56 -11.63
CA GLN A 87 -1.07 6.87 -12.14
C GLN A 87 -1.03 7.67 -13.46
N PRO A 88 -0.14 8.65 -13.65
CA PRO A 88 0.08 9.29 -14.95
C PRO A 88 0.57 8.33 -16.05
N LEU A 89 1.47 7.39 -15.73
CA LEU A 89 1.88 6.35 -16.68
C LEU A 89 0.70 5.46 -17.09
N PHE A 90 -0.14 5.04 -16.15
CA PHE A 90 -1.34 4.27 -16.46
C PHE A 90 -2.37 5.07 -17.26
N ALA A 91 -2.57 6.36 -16.94
CA ALA A 91 -3.43 7.23 -17.74
C ALA A 91 -2.90 7.38 -19.18
N SER A 92 -1.58 7.53 -19.33
CA SER A 92 -0.91 7.61 -20.64
C SER A 92 -1.00 6.29 -21.40
N TYR A 93 -0.88 5.15 -20.71
CA TYR A 93 -1.07 3.82 -21.28
C TYR A 93 -2.48 3.67 -21.87
N TRP A 94 -3.53 3.96 -21.09
CA TRP A 94 -4.91 3.88 -21.55
C TRP A 94 -5.21 4.86 -22.70
N MET A 95 -4.66 6.08 -22.65
CA MET A 95 -4.83 7.05 -23.74
C MET A 95 -4.09 6.66 -25.01
N SER A 96 -2.88 6.11 -24.87
CA SER A 96 -2.09 5.67 -26.02
C SER A 96 -2.73 4.49 -26.74
N LEU A 97 -3.44 3.64 -26.00
CA LEU A 97 -4.23 2.55 -26.56
C LEU A 97 -5.39 3.07 -27.44
N VAL A 98 -6.04 4.16 -27.04
CA VAL A 98 -7.19 4.73 -27.77
C VAL A 98 -6.77 5.55 -29.01
N ASN A 99 -5.57 6.13 -28.98
CA ASN A 99 -5.04 6.99 -30.05
C ASN A 99 -4.05 6.26 -30.97
N ASP A 100 -3.99 4.93 -30.93
CA ASP A 100 -3.11 4.10 -31.77
C ASP A 100 -1.60 4.43 -31.61
N HIS A 101 -1.19 4.97 -30.46
CA HIS A 101 0.21 5.29 -30.15
C HIS A 101 0.93 4.09 -29.50
N TRP A 102 1.25 3.07 -30.29
CA TRP A 102 1.73 1.77 -29.83
C TRP A 102 3.07 1.79 -29.05
N SER A 103 4.00 2.66 -29.45
CA SER A 103 5.30 2.79 -28.78
C SER A 103 5.15 3.35 -27.37
N LEU A 104 4.37 4.42 -27.24
CA LEU A 104 4.05 5.05 -25.96
C LEU A 104 3.21 4.11 -25.08
N CYS A 105 2.28 3.34 -25.68
CA CYS A 105 1.50 2.32 -24.99
C CYS A 105 2.42 1.28 -24.33
N ARG A 106 3.36 0.69 -25.07
CA ARG A 106 4.30 -0.31 -24.52
C ARG A 106 5.21 0.29 -23.45
N TYR A 107 5.79 1.45 -23.72
CA TYR A 107 6.67 2.11 -22.75
C TYR A 107 5.95 2.44 -21.43
N ALA A 108 4.78 3.08 -21.51
CA ALA A 108 4.00 3.47 -20.34
C ALA A 108 3.52 2.24 -19.54
N ARG A 109 3.14 1.17 -20.24
CA ARG A 109 2.78 -0.12 -19.64
C ARG A 109 3.96 -0.74 -18.89
N ASP A 110 5.09 -0.92 -19.56
CA ASP A 110 6.23 -1.68 -19.02
C ASP A 110 6.86 -0.95 -17.82
N VAL A 111 7.08 0.37 -17.95
CA VAL A 111 7.57 1.20 -16.85
C VAL A 111 6.54 1.29 -15.73
N GLY A 112 5.24 1.42 -16.06
CA GLY A 112 4.15 1.47 -15.10
C GLY A 112 4.03 0.20 -14.25
N TYR A 113 4.11 -0.98 -14.86
CA TYR A 113 4.09 -2.25 -14.13
C TYR A 113 5.33 -2.46 -13.27
N MET A 114 6.52 -2.16 -13.81
CA MET A 114 7.79 -2.29 -13.06
C MET A 114 7.78 -1.39 -11.82
N ALA A 115 7.52 -0.09 -12.01
CA ALA A 115 7.53 0.87 -10.92
C ALA A 115 6.35 0.64 -9.95
N GLY A 116 5.18 0.23 -10.46
CA GLY A 116 4.03 -0.17 -9.65
C GLY A 116 4.35 -1.35 -8.75
N PHE A 117 4.99 -2.40 -9.29
CA PHE A 117 5.41 -3.57 -8.51
C PHE A 117 6.37 -3.18 -7.38
N THR A 118 7.38 -2.36 -7.68
CA THR A 118 8.35 -1.89 -6.69
C THR A 118 7.67 -1.08 -5.57
N LEU A 119 6.89 -0.06 -5.91
CA LEU A 119 6.29 0.84 -4.91
C LEU A 119 5.24 0.11 -4.05
N CYS A 120 4.41 -0.73 -4.66
CA CYS A 120 3.46 -1.58 -3.94
C CYS A 120 4.16 -2.55 -2.99
N GLY A 121 5.26 -3.16 -3.41
CA GLY A 121 6.10 -4.02 -2.57
C GLY A 121 6.63 -3.26 -1.35
N VAL A 122 7.22 -2.08 -1.55
CA VAL A 122 7.72 -1.23 -0.46
C VAL A 122 6.59 -0.84 0.50
N SER A 123 5.42 -0.46 -0.01
CA SER A 123 4.25 -0.13 0.82
C SER A 123 3.80 -1.31 1.68
N LEU A 124 3.74 -2.53 1.12
CA LEU A 124 3.35 -3.74 1.84
C LEU A 124 4.33 -4.09 2.97
N PHE A 125 5.64 -4.08 2.69
CA PHE A 125 6.65 -4.34 3.71
C PHE A 125 6.68 -3.25 4.78
N THR A 126 6.51 -1.98 4.40
CA THR A 126 6.42 -0.86 5.35
C THR A 126 5.22 -1.04 6.29
N MET A 127 4.09 -1.52 5.76
CA MET A 127 2.89 -1.79 6.55
C MET A 127 3.05 -2.99 7.48
N ALA A 128 3.69 -4.06 7.01
CA ALA A 128 4.09 -5.16 7.89
C ALA A 128 5.00 -4.66 9.01
N ALA A 129 5.97 -3.80 8.70
CA ALA A 129 6.83 -3.18 9.70
C ALA A 129 6.06 -2.29 10.69
N ILE A 130 5.07 -1.52 10.24
CA ILE A 130 4.17 -0.75 11.13
C ILE A 130 3.44 -1.68 12.09
N SER A 131 2.93 -2.83 11.61
CA SER A 131 2.23 -3.78 12.49
C SER A 131 3.14 -4.38 13.56
N VAL A 132 4.41 -4.67 13.21
CA VAL A 132 5.43 -5.14 14.16
C VAL A 132 5.86 -4.03 15.11
N ASP A 133 6.04 -2.80 14.63
CA ASP A 133 6.36 -1.62 15.45
C ASP A 133 5.31 -1.41 16.54
N ARG A 134 4.02 -1.52 16.18
CA ARG A 134 2.91 -1.46 17.15
C ARG A 134 2.94 -2.61 18.14
N LEU A 135 3.22 -3.84 17.70
CA LEU A 135 3.37 -4.98 18.59
C LEU A 135 4.52 -4.76 19.60
N LEU A 136 5.67 -4.28 19.13
CA LEU A 136 6.84 -4.02 19.97
C LEU A 136 6.57 -2.89 20.98
N ALA A 137 5.92 -1.80 20.55
CA ALA A 137 5.52 -0.72 21.45
C ALA A 137 4.62 -1.22 22.59
N MET A 138 3.74 -2.18 22.33
CA MET A 138 2.92 -2.82 23.37
C MET A 138 3.73 -3.66 24.33
N LEU A 139 4.54 -4.59 23.79
CA LEU A 139 5.15 -5.66 24.57
C LEU A 139 6.33 -5.15 25.40
N LEU A 140 7.04 -4.14 24.90
CA LEU A 140 8.29 -3.65 25.50
C LEU A 140 8.08 -2.41 26.37
N GLY A 141 6.94 -1.72 26.26
CA GLY A 141 6.61 -0.55 27.08
C GLY A 141 7.73 0.49 27.07
N GLN A 142 8.38 0.72 28.22
CA GLN A 142 9.48 1.69 28.33
C GLN A 142 10.74 1.28 27.56
N ARG A 143 11.03 -0.01 27.44
CA ARG A 143 12.21 -0.54 26.70
C ARG A 143 12.07 -0.42 25.18
N TYR A 144 10.87 -0.12 24.67
CA TYR A 144 10.62 0.05 23.25
C TYR A 144 11.56 1.10 22.61
N LYS A 145 11.78 2.23 23.30
CA LYS A 145 12.64 3.34 22.81
C LYS A 145 14.12 2.94 22.72
N GLU A 146 14.56 1.98 23.53
CA GLU A 146 15.95 1.48 23.51
C GLU A 146 16.16 0.47 22.38
N ILE A 147 15.13 -0.33 22.08
CA ILE A 147 15.22 -1.44 21.13
C ILE A 147 15.01 -0.95 19.68
N VAL A 148 13.97 -0.14 19.47
CA VAL A 148 13.57 0.36 18.15
C VAL A 148 14.20 1.73 17.94
N THR A 149 15.33 1.75 17.22
CA THR A 149 16.11 2.96 16.97
C THR A 149 15.99 3.42 15.52
N LEU A 150 16.13 4.74 15.29
CA LEU A 150 15.99 5.35 13.97
C LEU A 150 16.94 4.74 12.94
N ARG A 151 18.20 4.50 13.33
CA ARG A 151 19.24 3.91 12.47
C ARG A 151 18.84 2.52 11.99
N ARG A 152 18.31 1.67 12.87
CA ARG A 152 17.89 0.30 12.52
C ARG A 152 16.70 0.31 11.56
N THR A 153 15.69 1.15 11.84
CA THR A 153 14.52 1.29 10.96
C THR A 153 14.90 1.83 9.58
N TYR A 154 15.83 2.79 9.51
CA TYR A 154 16.33 3.31 8.24
C TYR A 154 17.03 2.21 7.40
N ILE A 155 17.94 1.45 8.01
CA ILE A 155 18.63 0.33 7.34
C ILE A 155 17.61 -0.70 6.82
N MET A 156 16.64 -1.07 7.66
CA MET A 156 15.57 -2.00 7.26
C MET A 156 14.79 -1.48 6.04
N LEU A 157 14.39 -0.22 6.04
CA LEU A 157 13.69 0.38 4.90
C LEU A 157 14.57 0.42 3.65
N ALA A 158 15.84 0.81 3.77
CA ALA A 158 16.76 0.83 2.64
C ALA A 158 16.89 -0.56 1.98
N ILE A 159 17.00 -1.63 2.79
CA ILE A 159 17.00 -3.01 2.30
C ILE A 159 15.69 -3.34 1.58
N VAL A 160 14.54 -3.00 2.17
CA VAL A 160 13.22 -3.21 1.56
C VAL A 160 13.12 -2.53 0.19
N TRP A 161 13.57 -1.28 0.08
CA TRP A 161 13.60 -0.53 -1.18
C TRP A 161 14.45 -1.24 -2.24
N VAL A 162 15.67 -1.64 -1.90
CA VAL A 162 16.57 -2.34 -2.82
C VAL A 162 15.96 -3.67 -3.27
N VAL A 163 15.43 -4.48 -2.35
CA VAL A 163 14.81 -5.77 -2.66
C VAL A 163 13.61 -5.59 -3.59
N CYS A 164 12.73 -4.63 -3.31
CA CYS A 164 11.56 -4.37 -4.15
C CYS A 164 11.93 -3.79 -5.52
N LEU A 165 12.99 -2.99 -5.60
CA LEU A 165 13.50 -2.46 -6.86
C LEU A 165 14.06 -3.59 -7.74
N VAL A 166 14.92 -4.43 -7.16
CA VAL A 166 15.49 -5.60 -7.85
C VAL A 166 14.38 -6.55 -8.32
N ALA A 167 13.42 -6.85 -7.44
CA ALA A 167 12.27 -7.69 -7.81
C ALA A 167 11.39 -7.05 -8.90
N GLY A 168 11.24 -5.73 -8.89
CA GLY A 168 10.57 -4.97 -9.95
C GLY A 168 11.29 -5.08 -11.29
N LEU A 169 12.62 -4.94 -11.32
CA LEU A 169 13.39 -5.10 -12.56
C LEU A 169 13.22 -6.51 -13.18
N PHE A 170 13.10 -7.54 -12.34
CA PHE A 170 12.82 -8.90 -12.81
C PHE A 170 11.43 -9.06 -13.46
N THR A 171 10.48 -8.14 -13.24
CA THR A 171 9.16 -8.20 -13.91
C THR A 171 9.30 -8.04 -15.42
N HIS A 172 10.25 -7.23 -15.87
CA HIS A 172 10.51 -7.03 -17.30
C HIS A 172 11.27 -8.22 -17.92
N LEU A 173 12.17 -8.84 -17.15
CA LEU A 173 13.02 -9.93 -17.65
C LEU A 173 12.28 -11.27 -17.69
N ASN A 174 11.48 -11.55 -16.67
CA ASN A 174 10.75 -12.81 -16.58
C ASN A 174 9.52 -12.66 -15.69
N TYR A 175 8.35 -12.60 -16.33
CA TYR A 175 7.07 -12.40 -15.66
C TYR A 175 6.78 -13.51 -14.60
N ARG A 176 7.33 -14.73 -14.77
CA ARG A 176 7.16 -15.84 -13.81
C ARG A 176 7.86 -15.55 -12.50
N ILE A 177 9.08 -15.02 -12.54
CA ILE A 177 9.86 -14.69 -11.34
C ILE A 177 9.09 -13.63 -10.54
N ALA A 178 8.63 -12.58 -11.21
CA ALA A 178 7.80 -11.54 -10.59
C ALA A 178 6.50 -12.08 -9.98
N LEU A 179 5.84 -13.01 -10.66
CA LEU A 179 4.63 -13.66 -10.15
C LEU A 179 4.95 -14.45 -8.86
N TRP A 180 5.97 -15.29 -8.86
CA TRP A 180 6.40 -16.03 -7.67
C TRP A 180 6.81 -15.11 -6.53
N CYS A 181 7.56 -14.05 -6.81
CA CYS A 181 7.87 -13.03 -5.82
C CYS A 181 6.57 -12.47 -5.22
N SER A 182 5.58 -12.10 -6.03
CA SER A 182 4.29 -11.59 -5.55
C SER A 182 3.47 -12.59 -4.73
N LEU A 183 3.51 -13.87 -5.10
CA LEU A 183 2.87 -14.95 -4.37
C LEU A 183 3.56 -15.27 -3.04
N ILE A 184 4.82 -14.86 -2.85
CA ILE A 184 5.56 -15.08 -1.61
C ILE A 184 5.49 -13.84 -0.69
N TYR A 185 5.84 -12.66 -1.20
CA TYR A 185 5.94 -11.46 -0.34
C TYR A 185 4.56 -10.97 0.14
N THR A 186 3.51 -11.06 -0.70
CA THR A 186 2.18 -10.56 -0.33
C THR A 186 1.59 -11.33 0.85
N PRO A 187 1.47 -12.67 0.81
CA PRO A 187 0.92 -13.41 1.94
C PRO A 187 1.83 -13.36 3.16
N SER A 188 3.15 -13.36 3.00
CA SER A 188 4.05 -13.23 4.16
C SER A 188 3.86 -11.90 4.90
N CYS A 189 3.71 -10.78 4.19
CA CYS A 189 3.37 -9.49 4.80
C CYS A 189 2.02 -9.54 5.54
N LEU A 190 0.99 -10.13 4.91
CA LEU A 190 -0.33 -10.29 5.53
C LEU A 190 -0.28 -11.16 6.78
N LEU A 191 0.43 -12.29 6.74
CA LEU A 191 0.60 -13.20 7.87
C LEU A 191 1.32 -12.51 9.04
N ILE A 192 2.39 -11.77 8.76
CA ILE A 192 3.11 -10.99 9.78
C ILE A 192 2.16 -9.99 10.43
N SER A 193 1.36 -9.27 9.65
CA SER A 193 0.40 -8.30 10.19
C SER A 193 -0.72 -8.96 10.99
N ILE A 194 -1.31 -10.04 10.50
CA ILE A 194 -2.36 -10.80 11.21
C ILE A 194 -1.80 -11.34 12.53
N ALA A 195 -0.63 -11.96 12.52
CA ALA A 195 0.02 -12.48 13.72
C ALA A 195 0.32 -11.36 14.73
N SER A 196 0.80 -10.21 14.25
CA SER A 196 1.10 -9.06 15.11
C SER A 196 -0.16 -8.51 15.78
N TYR A 197 -1.21 -8.23 15.02
CA TYR A 197 -2.48 -7.75 15.58
C TYR A 197 -3.17 -8.79 16.46
N SER A 198 -3.11 -10.08 16.11
CA SER A 198 -3.64 -11.15 16.97
C SER A 198 -2.96 -11.17 18.34
N LYS A 199 -1.63 -11.04 18.38
CA LYS A 199 -0.88 -10.93 19.65
C LYS A 199 -1.25 -9.66 20.41
N ILE A 200 -1.44 -8.53 19.70
CA ILE A 200 -1.89 -7.27 20.29
C ILE A 200 -3.25 -7.45 20.99
N PHE A 201 -4.24 -8.01 20.30
CA PHE A 201 -5.56 -8.24 20.87
C PHE A 201 -5.55 -9.19 22.05
N ARG A 202 -4.77 -10.29 21.98
CA ARG A 202 -4.64 -11.23 23.09
C ARG A 202 -4.02 -10.57 24.32
N ALA A 203 -2.95 -9.79 24.16
CA ALA A 203 -2.34 -9.08 25.28
C ALA A 203 -3.27 -8.01 25.87
N LEU A 204 -3.98 -7.25 25.02
CA LEU A 204 -4.98 -6.28 25.47
C LEU A 204 -6.09 -6.94 26.29
N ASN A 205 -6.63 -8.06 25.82
CA ASN A 205 -7.67 -8.81 26.54
C ASN A 205 -7.13 -9.38 27.86
N HIS A 206 -5.89 -9.87 27.88
CA HIS A 206 -5.25 -10.36 29.09
C HIS A 206 -5.04 -9.26 30.13
N HIS A 207 -4.53 -8.09 29.73
CA HIS A 207 -4.40 -6.93 30.61
C HIS A 207 -5.75 -6.42 31.10
N GLN A 208 -6.78 -6.44 30.26
CA GLN A 208 -8.13 -6.04 30.67
C GLN A 208 -8.72 -6.98 31.73
N ALA A 209 -8.49 -8.30 31.60
CA ALA A 209 -8.89 -9.28 32.61
C ALA A 209 -8.14 -9.09 33.95
N GLN A 210 -6.84 -8.79 33.91
CA GLN A 210 -6.04 -8.49 35.11
C GLN A 210 -6.48 -7.18 35.79
N ILE A 211 -6.79 -6.14 35.00
CA ILE A 211 -7.20 -4.83 35.51
C ILE A 211 -8.61 -4.89 36.11
N GLN A 212 -9.54 -5.65 35.55
CA GLN A 212 -10.86 -5.85 36.16
C GLN A 212 -10.77 -6.53 37.54
N GLY A 213 -9.76 -7.39 37.77
CA GLY A 213 -9.45 -7.92 39.10
C GLY A 213 -8.87 -6.88 40.06
N TYR A 214 -7.93 -6.05 39.60
CA TYR A 214 -7.23 -5.04 40.41
C TYR A 214 -8.04 -3.76 40.69
N VAL A 215 -8.89 -3.30 39.77
CA VAL A 215 -9.71 -2.08 39.91
C VAL A 215 -10.73 -2.21 41.05
N ARG A 216 -11.03 -3.44 41.49
CA ARG A 216 -11.87 -3.67 42.67
C ARG A 216 -11.18 -3.28 43.99
N GLN A 217 -9.86 -3.04 44.00
CA GLN A 217 -9.09 -2.68 45.19
C GLN A 217 -8.45 -1.27 45.15
N GLN A 218 -8.17 -0.66 43.98
CA GLN A 218 -7.71 0.74 43.91
C GLN A 218 -7.83 1.36 42.51
N PRO A 219 -8.39 2.59 42.35
CA PRO A 219 -8.54 3.23 41.06
C PRO A 219 -7.26 3.97 40.64
N SER A 220 -6.27 3.27 40.10
CA SER A 220 -5.12 3.93 39.45
C SER A 220 -5.53 4.45 38.05
N GLN A 221 -6.17 5.62 38.01
CA GLN A 221 -6.67 6.28 36.78
C GLN A 221 -5.61 6.45 35.68
N LEU A 222 -4.33 6.58 36.05
CA LEU A 222 -3.21 6.80 35.13
C LEU A 222 -2.91 5.59 34.22
N ASN A 223 -3.11 4.36 34.71
CA ASN A 223 -2.87 3.12 33.96
C ASN A 223 -4.06 2.77 33.03
N ALA A 224 -5.28 3.10 33.45
CA ALA A 224 -6.47 2.90 32.61
C ALA A 224 -6.48 3.88 31.42
N LEU A 225 -6.08 5.14 31.63
CA LEU A 225 -6.04 6.16 30.58
C LEU A 225 -5.01 5.81 29.48
N SER A 226 -3.83 5.29 29.86
CA SER A 226 -2.77 4.91 28.91
C SER A 226 -3.18 3.71 28.03
N ILE A 227 -3.90 2.73 28.60
CA ILE A 227 -4.40 1.56 27.85
C ILE A 227 -5.51 1.95 26.86
N VAL A 228 -6.42 2.86 27.23
CA VAL A 228 -7.47 3.36 26.32
C VAL A 228 -6.87 4.12 25.14
N GLN A 229 -5.88 4.99 25.39
CA GLN A 229 -5.17 5.71 24.34
C GLN A 229 -4.39 4.74 23.42
N TYR A 230 -3.76 3.73 24.01
CA TYR A 230 -3.04 2.70 23.27
C TYR A 230 -3.96 1.85 22.40
N ARG A 231 -5.09 1.38 22.94
CA ARG A 231 -6.13 0.65 22.19
C ARG A 231 -6.61 1.47 21.00
N LYS A 232 -6.89 2.76 21.19
CA LYS A 232 -7.29 3.66 20.10
C LYS A 232 -6.23 3.71 19.00
N ALA A 233 -4.94 3.85 19.34
CA ALA A 233 -3.85 3.84 18.35
C ALA A 233 -3.75 2.52 17.56
N VAL A 234 -3.97 1.37 18.22
CA VAL A 234 -4.01 0.05 17.58
C VAL A 234 -5.20 -0.07 16.60
N TYR A 235 -6.41 0.29 17.03
CA TYR A 235 -7.60 0.25 16.17
C TYR A 235 -7.45 1.17 14.96
N ASN A 236 -6.82 2.34 15.15
CA ASN A 236 -6.53 3.27 14.08
C ASN A 236 -5.56 2.70 13.04
N ALA A 237 -4.49 2.03 13.47
CA ALA A 237 -3.56 1.35 12.57
C ALA A 237 -4.20 0.16 11.84
N LEU A 238 -5.13 -0.55 12.50
CA LEU A 238 -5.92 -1.63 11.89
C LEU A 238 -6.81 -1.16 10.75
N TRP A 239 -7.44 0.02 10.87
CA TRP A 239 -8.26 0.55 9.78
C TRP A 239 -7.43 0.88 8.54
N VAL A 240 -6.23 1.43 8.73
CA VAL A 240 -5.27 1.67 7.64
C VAL A 240 -4.87 0.34 6.99
N GLN A 241 -4.59 -0.68 7.81
CA GLN A 241 -4.26 -2.02 7.33
C GLN A 241 -5.42 -2.67 6.57
N LEU A 242 -6.65 -2.53 7.06
CA LEU A 242 -7.85 -3.12 6.46
C LEU A 242 -8.16 -2.51 5.10
N ALA A 243 -8.08 -1.17 4.98
CA ALA A 243 -8.25 -0.50 3.69
C ALA A 243 -7.25 -1.01 2.65
N LEU A 244 -6.00 -1.25 3.06
CA LEU A 244 -4.98 -1.82 2.20
C LEU A 244 -5.32 -3.25 1.77
N VAL A 245 -5.72 -4.12 2.70
CA VAL A 245 -6.15 -5.49 2.38
C VAL A 245 -7.27 -5.47 1.34
N VAL A 246 -8.30 -4.64 1.55
CA VAL A 246 -9.43 -4.52 0.61
C VAL A 246 -8.97 -4.06 -0.76
N CYS A 247 -8.00 -3.16 -0.84
CA CYS A 247 -7.52 -2.64 -2.12
C CYS A 247 -6.56 -3.58 -2.87
N TYR A 248 -5.80 -4.42 -2.15
CA TYR A 248 -4.78 -5.29 -2.74
C TYR A 248 -5.25 -6.72 -3.00
N VAL A 249 -6.19 -7.24 -2.20
CA VAL A 249 -6.71 -8.60 -2.33
C VAL A 249 -7.26 -8.88 -3.72
N PRO A 250 -8.07 -8.01 -4.36
CA PRO A 250 -8.62 -8.29 -5.68
C PRO A 250 -7.55 -8.54 -6.75
N LEU A 251 -6.46 -7.76 -6.73
CA LEU A 251 -5.36 -7.96 -7.67
C LEU A 251 -4.64 -9.28 -7.42
N PHE A 252 -4.44 -9.62 -6.15
CA PHE A 252 -3.83 -10.88 -5.75
C PHE A 252 -4.70 -12.08 -6.16
N THR A 253 -6.02 -12.00 -5.94
CA THR A 253 -6.98 -13.04 -6.35
C THR A 253 -6.94 -13.25 -7.86
N VAL A 254 -6.94 -12.18 -8.66
CA VAL A 254 -6.85 -12.31 -10.12
C VAL A 254 -5.54 -13.00 -10.54
N LYS A 255 -4.41 -12.62 -9.96
CA LYS A 255 -3.12 -13.27 -10.24
C LYS A 255 -3.12 -14.76 -9.91
N ILE A 256 -3.71 -15.15 -8.77
CA ILE A 256 -3.87 -16.57 -8.39
C ILE A 256 -4.78 -17.29 -9.39
N VAL A 257 -5.95 -16.73 -9.69
CA VAL A 257 -6.93 -17.37 -10.58
C VAL A 257 -6.33 -17.60 -11.96
N ILE A 258 -5.59 -16.62 -12.50
CA ILE A 258 -4.92 -16.74 -13.79
C ILE A 258 -3.78 -17.77 -13.72
N PHE A 259 -3.02 -17.80 -12.62
CA PHE A 259 -1.96 -18.79 -12.45
C PHE A 259 -2.48 -20.24 -12.40
N PHE A 260 -3.66 -20.47 -11.85
CA PHE A 260 -4.24 -21.82 -11.76
C PHE A 260 -5.22 -22.17 -12.89
N SER A 261 -5.65 -21.20 -13.70
CA SER A 261 -6.65 -21.40 -14.75
C SER A 261 -6.01 -21.64 -16.11
N SER A 262 -6.22 -22.83 -16.67
CA SER A 262 -5.88 -23.12 -18.08
C SER A 262 -6.83 -22.46 -19.09
N LYS A 263 -7.86 -21.72 -18.63
CA LYS A 263 -8.87 -21.09 -19.49
C LYS A 263 -8.48 -19.64 -19.83
N ARG A 264 -8.69 -19.28 -21.10
CA ARG A 264 -8.62 -17.90 -21.60
C ARG A 264 -9.89 -17.16 -21.20
N PHE A 265 -9.77 -16.04 -20.51
CA PHE A 265 -10.92 -15.22 -20.12
C PHE A 265 -11.27 -14.22 -21.24
N SER A 266 -12.56 -14.05 -21.54
CA SER A 266 -13.01 -13.12 -22.59
C SER A 266 -12.89 -11.65 -22.17
N ASN A 267 -12.98 -11.36 -20.86
CA ASN A 267 -12.97 -9.99 -20.30
C ASN A 267 -11.65 -9.65 -19.58
N LEU A 268 -10.51 -10.14 -20.08
CA LEU A 268 -9.20 -9.94 -19.43
C LEU A 268 -8.86 -8.46 -19.18
N PHE A 269 -9.30 -7.57 -20.07
CA PHE A 269 -9.12 -6.13 -19.93
C PHE A 269 -9.70 -5.57 -18.62
N LEU A 270 -10.94 -5.92 -18.30
CA LEU A 270 -11.60 -5.52 -17.06
C LEU A 270 -11.06 -6.27 -15.84
N ILE A 271 -10.72 -7.55 -16.03
CA ILE A 271 -10.14 -8.42 -14.99
C ILE A 271 -8.80 -7.87 -14.49
N TYR A 272 -7.99 -7.26 -15.36
CA TYR A 272 -6.74 -6.61 -14.95
C TYR A 272 -6.92 -5.13 -14.60
N GLY A 273 -7.72 -4.38 -15.35
CA GLY A 273 -7.89 -2.94 -15.17
C GLY A 273 -8.51 -2.56 -13.82
N MET A 274 -9.61 -3.21 -13.42
CA MET A 274 -10.33 -2.87 -12.19
C MET A 274 -9.48 -3.09 -10.92
N PRO A 275 -8.82 -4.24 -10.72
CA PRO A 275 -7.98 -4.44 -9.54
C PRO A 275 -6.75 -3.54 -9.48
N ILE A 276 -6.18 -3.15 -10.63
CA ILE A 276 -5.06 -2.21 -10.68
C ILE A 276 -5.51 -0.82 -10.20
N VAL A 277 -6.66 -0.33 -10.70
CA VAL A 277 -7.23 0.95 -10.26
C VAL A 277 -7.54 0.92 -8.76
N LEU A 278 -8.15 -0.16 -8.27
CA LEU A 278 -8.45 -0.32 -6.86
C LEU A 278 -7.19 -0.38 -5.99
N MET A 279 -6.13 -1.04 -6.47
CA MET A 279 -4.84 -1.07 -5.78
C MET A 279 -4.26 0.34 -5.65
N PHE A 280 -4.32 1.17 -6.70
CA PHE A 280 -3.81 2.55 -6.64
C PHE A 280 -4.73 3.51 -5.87
N PHE A 281 -6.03 3.22 -5.79
CA PHE A 281 -6.96 3.96 -4.94
C PHE A 281 -6.53 3.95 -3.46
N ASN A 282 -5.84 2.90 -3.02
CA ASN A 282 -5.23 2.83 -1.68
C ASN A 282 -4.35 4.05 -1.36
N SER A 283 -3.54 4.51 -2.33
CA SER A 283 -2.66 5.66 -2.14
C SER A 283 -3.42 6.97 -1.95
N THR A 284 -4.63 7.09 -2.52
CA THR A 284 -5.55 8.19 -2.26
C THR A 284 -6.20 8.08 -0.88
N LEU A 285 -6.54 6.87 -0.42
CA LEU A 285 -7.20 6.65 0.87
C LEU A 285 -6.30 6.96 2.07
N ASN A 286 -5.00 6.70 1.96
CA ASN A 286 -4.06 6.78 3.09
C ASN A 286 -4.06 8.16 3.81
N PRO A 287 -3.97 9.32 3.11
CA PRO A 287 -4.11 10.63 3.74
C PRO A 287 -5.40 10.83 4.53
N PHE A 288 -6.54 10.37 4.01
CA PHE A 288 -7.83 10.46 4.71
C PHE A 288 -7.85 9.57 5.94
N LEU A 289 -7.32 8.35 5.85
CA LEU A 289 -7.24 7.42 6.97
C LEU A 289 -6.31 7.96 8.07
N TYR A 290 -5.16 8.54 7.71
CA TYR A 290 -4.28 9.19 8.68
C TYR A 290 -4.95 10.37 9.36
N CYS A 291 -5.59 11.26 8.61
CA CYS A 291 -6.29 12.40 9.18
C CYS A 291 -7.50 11.99 10.03
N TRP A 292 -8.21 10.92 9.67
CA TRP A 292 -9.37 10.48 10.44
C TRP A 292 -8.96 9.76 11.72
N LYS A 293 -7.97 8.87 11.63
CA LYS A 293 -7.64 7.93 12.70
C LYS A 293 -6.45 8.38 13.53
N ILE A 294 -5.39 8.94 12.95
CA ILE A 294 -4.18 9.34 13.69
C ILE A 294 -4.31 10.80 14.14
N SER A 295 -4.60 11.01 15.43
CA SER A 295 -4.97 12.32 15.96
C SER A 295 -3.83 13.35 15.92
N GLU A 296 -2.60 12.87 16.02
CA GLU A 296 -1.33 13.58 15.95
C GLU A 296 -1.14 14.10 14.53
N VAL A 297 -1.25 13.21 13.53
CA VAL A 297 -1.16 13.58 12.10
C VAL A 297 -2.28 14.56 11.72
N ARG A 298 -3.52 14.31 12.17
CA ARG A 298 -4.63 15.25 11.96
C ARG A 298 -4.32 16.66 12.48
N ARG A 299 -3.73 16.75 13.67
CA ARG A 299 -3.37 18.02 14.30
C ARG A 299 -2.27 18.73 13.52
N ALA A 300 -1.23 17.99 13.14
CA ALA A 300 -0.15 18.49 12.31
C ALA A 300 -0.64 18.99 10.93
N VAL A 301 -1.58 18.26 10.31
CA VAL A 301 -2.21 18.66 9.04
C VAL A 301 -3.02 19.95 9.22
N LYS A 302 -3.89 20.04 10.24
CA LYS A 302 -4.66 21.26 10.53
C LYS A 302 -3.76 22.48 10.75
N GLN A 303 -2.66 22.32 11.49
CA GLN A 303 -1.69 23.39 11.70
C GLN A 303 -0.99 23.79 10.39
N THR A 304 -0.63 22.82 9.55
CA THR A 304 0.00 23.06 8.25
C THR A 304 -0.92 23.85 7.31
N ILE A 305 -2.20 23.45 7.22
CA ILE A 305 -3.20 24.16 6.42
C ILE A 305 -3.38 25.60 6.94
N ARG A 306 -3.53 25.77 8.26
CA ARG A 306 -3.70 27.11 8.85
C ARG A 306 -2.51 28.01 8.56
N GLN A 307 -1.28 27.50 8.65
CA GLN A 307 -0.07 28.27 8.33
C GLN A 307 0.01 28.63 6.85
N ALA A 308 -0.38 27.73 5.94
CA ALA A 308 -0.41 28.00 4.51
C ALA A 308 -1.41 29.11 4.16
N ILE A 309 -2.62 29.05 4.74
CA ILE A 309 -3.65 30.09 4.53
C ILE A 309 -3.15 31.45 5.04
N CYS A 310 -2.60 31.52 6.27
CA CYS A 310 -2.07 32.76 6.82
C CYS A 310 -0.87 33.33 6.03
N TYR A 311 -0.16 32.51 5.24
CA TYR A 311 0.92 32.97 4.36
C TYR A 311 0.39 33.51 3.03
N VAL A 312 -0.73 32.99 2.53
CA VAL A 312 -1.40 33.47 1.31
C VAL A 312 -2.15 34.80 1.55
N GLU A 313 -2.58 35.07 2.79
CA GLU A 313 -3.25 36.32 3.18
C GLU A 313 -2.28 37.48 3.51
N ARG A 314 -0.96 37.26 3.47
CA ARG A 314 0.08 38.27 3.68
C ARG A 314 0.68 38.73 2.37
#